data_AF-A0A075MFB7-F1
#
_entry.id   AF-A0A075MFB7-F1
#
_cell.length_a   1.000
_cell.length_b   1.000
_cell.length_c   1.000
_cell.angle_alpha   90.00
_cell.angle_beta   90.00
_cell.angle_gamma   90.00
#
_symmetry.space_group_name_H-M   'P 1'
#
loop_
_entity.id
_entity.type
_entity.pdbx_description
1 polymer ?
#
loop_
_entity_poly.entity_id
_entity_poly.type
_entity_poly.pdbx_seq_one_letter_code
_entity_poly.pdbx_strand_id
1 'polypeptide(L)'
;MEENGHITPEELKKKPRSTELGHLTPPYCLVPLNFVYNEDGSDVHIFLDDLSHIQYVEYVADNFSRRVQEPVVVFHDKGRRKFRLCPGASPDTPSYGKYCYTRNAMELDNIPVPLVLLWLENGLPHSIMRNAWVLYRQAKEPEIRRQNPNIESEPFFKTITDMWITEIPEVREYWMRLARKGILHYIKKKQEDHAAQSEAPNEGTTEEPSG
;
A
#
# COMPACT_ATOMS: atom_id res chain seq x y z
N MET A 1 -23.90 -9.21 42.82
CA MET A 1 -22.44 -9.01 42.77
C MET A 1 -22.00 -9.55 41.43
N GLU A 2 -21.88 -8.66 40.44
CA GLU A 2 -21.36 -8.99 39.13
C GLU A 2 -20.14 -8.09 38.93
N GLU A 3 -18.98 -8.70 38.77
CA GLU A 3 -17.70 -8.03 38.59
C GLU A 3 -17.68 -7.27 37.27
N ASN A 4 -17.51 -5.95 37.37
CA ASN A 4 -17.16 -5.09 36.25
C ASN A 4 -15.71 -5.39 35.82
N GLY A 5 -15.55 -6.19 34.77
CA GLY A 5 -14.26 -6.41 34.10
C GLY A 5 -13.80 -5.13 33.41
N HIS A 6 -12.96 -4.37 34.08
CA HIS A 6 -12.29 -3.18 33.54
C HIS A 6 -11.15 -3.64 32.62
N ILE A 7 -11.37 -3.61 31.31
CA ILE A 7 -10.35 -3.95 30.31
C ILE A 7 -9.28 -2.85 30.32
N THR A 8 -8.03 -3.24 30.59
CA THR A 8 -6.91 -2.28 30.64
C THR A 8 -6.35 -1.98 29.24
N PRO A 9 -5.72 -0.82 29.01
CA PRO A 9 -5.14 -0.45 27.71
C PRO A 9 -4.07 -1.43 27.18
N GLU A 10 -3.47 -2.24 28.04
CA GLU A 10 -2.49 -3.27 27.65
C GLU A 10 -3.14 -4.56 27.10
N GLU A 11 -4.36 -4.88 27.50
CA GLU A 11 -5.10 -6.06 26.98
C GLU A 11 -5.59 -5.86 25.54
N LEU A 12 -5.71 -4.60 25.09
CA LEU A 12 -6.00 -4.24 23.69
C LEU A 12 -4.84 -4.55 22.73
N LYS A 13 -3.63 -4.83 23.22
CA LYS A 13 -2.44 -5.07 22.38
C LYS A 13 -2.12 -6.54 22.08
N LYS A 14 -2.93 -7.51 22.53
CA LYS A 14 -2.67 -8.95 22.32
C LYS A 14 -3.87 -9.78 21.87
N LYS A 15 -4.68 -9.27 20.95
CA LYS A 15 -5.52 -10.16 20.11
C LYS A 15 -5.03 -10.12 18.66
N PRO A 16 -4.28 -11.13 18.19
CA PRO A 16 -4.32 -11.41 16.77
C PRO A 16 -5.79 -11.66 16.44
N ARG A 17 -6.34 -10.94 15.46
CA ARG A 17 -7.68 -11.23 14.95
C ARG A 17 -7.65 -12.68 14.48
N SER A 18 -8.24 -13.56 15.30
CA SER A 18 -8.64 -14.90 14.90
C SER A 18 -9.47 -14.74 13.64
N THR A 19 -8.91 -15.14 12.50
CA THR A 19 -9.69 -15.39 11.29
C THR A 19 -10.53 -16.64 11.56
N GLU A 20 -11.72 -16.44 12.11
CA GLU A 20 -12.76 -17.45 12.11
C GLU A 20 -13.10 -17.80 10.65
N LEU A 21 -13.28 -19.10 10.42
CA LEU A 21 -13.64 -19.71 9.14
C LEU A 21 -14.90 -19.05 8.55
N GLY A 22 -14.84 -18.73 7.26
CA GLY A 22 -16.03 -18.71 6.40
C GLY A 22 -16.58 -17.36 6.00
N HIS A 23 -15.79 -16.48 5.38
CA HIS A 23 -16.27 -15.63 4.28
C HIS A 23 -15.09 -15.34 3.35
N LEU A 24 -15.15 -15.85 2.11
CA LEU A 24 -14.25 -15.45 1.04
C LEU A 24 -14.65 -14.04 0.57
N THR A 25 -14.31 -13.02 1.36
CA THR A 25 -14.08 -11.67 0.82
C THR A 25 -13.06 -11.85 -0.30
N PRO A 26 -13.28 -11.39 -1.54
CA PRO A 26 -12.46 -11.75 -2.70
C PRO A 26 -10.98 -11.66 -2.33
N PRO A 27 -10.33 -12.81 -2.13
CA PRO A 27 -8.96 -12.80 -1.70
C PRO A 27 -8.11 -12.97 -2.95
N TYR A 28 -6.85 -12.55 -2.87
CA TYR A 28 -5.80 -12.92 -3.83
C TYR A 28 -5.75 -12.12 -5.14
N CYS A 29 -5.18 -10.92 -5.04
CA CYS A 29 -4.07 -10.48 -5.90
C CYS A 29 -3.18 -9.63 -4.99
N LEU A 30 -2.31 -10.26 -4.19
CA LEU A 30 -0.86 -10.20 -4.40
C LEU A 30 -0.41 -8.79 -4.83
N VAL A 31 0.34 -8.08 -3.99
CA VAL A 31 1.25 -7.05 -4.51
C VAL A 31 2.19 -7.82 -5.43
N PRO A 32 2.06 -7.74 -6.77
CA PRO A 32 2.76 -8.69 -7.61
C PRO A 32 4.11 -8.05 -7.88
N LEU A 33 4.98 -8.13 -6.88
CA LEU A 33 6.42 -8.10 -7.08
C LEU A 33 6.73 -9.29 -8.00
N ASN A 34 6.84 -9.03 -9.29
CA ASN A 34 7.21 -10.06 -10.25
C ASN A 34 8.71 -9.99 -10.44
N PHE A 35 9.39 -11.09 -10.11
CA PHE A 35 10.79 -11.29 -10.44
C PHE A 35 10.86 -11.97 -11.79
N VAL A 36 11.61 -11.40 -12.71
CA VAL A 36 11.96 -12.05 -13.97
C VAL A 36 13.46 -12.24 -13.97
N TYR A 37 13.92 -13.45 -14.21
CA TYR A 37 15.33 -13.77 -14.27
C TYR A 37 15.66 -14.63 -15.48
N ASN A 38 16.87 -14.49 -16.03
CA ASN A 38 17.40 -15.43 -17.01
C ASN A 38 17.63 -16.81 -16.37
N GLU A 39 17.65 -17.88 -17.18
CA GLU A 39 17.83 -19.26 -16.67
C GLU A 39 19.15 -19.46 -15.90
N ASP A 40 20.17 -18.67 -16.23
CA ASP A 40 21.47 -18.64 -15.55
C ASP A 40 21.50 -17.71 -14.32
N GLY A 41 20.39 -17.02 -14.03
CA GLY A 41 20.26 -16.05 -12.94
C GLY A 41 21.00 -14.74 -13.14
N SER A 42 21.56 -14.48 -14.33
CA SER A 42 22.47 -13.34 -14.60
C SER A 42 21.77 -11.99 -14.68
N ASP A 43 20.53 -11.95 -15.17
CA ASP A 43 19.75 -10.73 -15.33
C ASP A 43 18.47 -10.85 -14.52
N VAL A 44 18.30 -10.04 -13.48
CA VAL A 44 17.13 -10.06 -12.58
C VAL A 44 16.40 -8.73 -12.66
N HIS A 45 15.14 -8.75 -13.05
CA HIS A 45 14.28 -7.56 -13.11
C HIS A 45 13.15 -7.70 -12.10
N ILE A 46 12.78 -6.58 -11.49
CA ILE A 46 11.58 -6.49 -10.67
C ILE A 46 10.54 -5.63 -11.38
N PHE A 47 9.31 -6.14 -11.49
CA PHE A 47 8.18 -5.36 -11.96
C PHE A 47 7.24 -5.02 -10.81
N LEU A 48 6.97 -3.72 -10.65
CA LEU A 48 5.96 -3.18 -9.74
C LEU A 48 4.83 -2.55 -10.55
N ASP A 49 3.66 -2.47 -9.95
CA ASP A 49 2.49 -1.85 -10.57
C ASP A 49 2.72 -0.35 -10.82
N ASP A 50 2.32 0.21 -11.97
CA ASP A 50 2.46 1.65 -12.25
C ASP A 50 1.60 2.54 -11.32
N LEU A 51 0.70 1.91 -10.56
CA LEU A 51 -0.09 2.54 -9.52
C LEU A 51 0.62 2.58 -8.15
N SER A 52 1.80 1.94 -8.03
CA SER A 52 2.63 1.97 -6.82
C SER A 52 3.10 3.39 -6.46
N HIS A 53 3.21 3.64 -5.16
CA HIS A 53 3.62 4.94 -4.62
C HIS A 53 5.12 5.08 -4.81
N ILE A 54 5.58 6.28 -5.13
CA ILE A 54 6.99 6.51 -5.46
C ILE A 54 7.94 6.04 -4.34
N GLN A 55 7.63 6.36 -3.08
CA GLN A 55 8.42 5.91 -1.93
C GLN A 55 8.41 4.38 -1.75
N TYR A 56 7.38 3.67 -2.21
CA TYR A 56 7.39 2.21 -2.23
C TYR A 56 8.35 1.69 -3.31
N VAL A 57 8.29 2.28 -4.51
CA VAL A 57 9.18 1.93 -5.62
C VAL A 57 10.64 2.20 -5.25
N GLU A 58 10.92 3.35 -4.62
CA GLU A 58 12.23 3.70 -4.07
C GLU A 58 12.69 2.71 -2.99
N TYR A 59 11.83 2.38 -2.03
CA TYR A 59 12.15 1.41 -0.98
C TYR A 59 12.50 0.03 -1.54
N VAL A 60 11.75 -0.45 -2.55
CA VAL A 60 12.06 -1.71 -3.23
C VAL A 60 13.37 -1.59 -4.01
N ALA A 61 13.60 -0.49 -4.73
CA ALA A 61 14.83 -0.27 -5.49
C ALA A 61 16.08 -0.19 -4.61
N ASP A 62 16.00 0.45 -3.45
CA ASP A 62 17.08 0.52 -2.47
C ASP A 62 17.38 -0.86 -1.88
N ASN A 63 16.34 -1.60 -1.46
CA ASN A 63 16.53 -2.97 -0.98
C ASN A 63 17.11 -3.88 -2.06
N PHE A 64 16.70 -3.68 -3.31
CA PHE A 64 17.19 -4.45 -4.44
C PHE A 64 18.66 -4.15 -4.71
N SER A 65 19.03 -2.86 -4.78
CA SER A 65 20.41 -2.38 -4.93
C SER A 65 21.34 -2.93 -3.85
N ARG A 66 20.90 -2.89 -2.58
CA ARG A 66 21.65 -3.48 -1.46
C ARG A 66 21.84 -5.00 -1.60
N ARG A 67 20.86 -5.70 -2.17
CA ARG A 67 20.90 -7.17 -2.25
C ARG A 67 21.72 -7.68 -3.43
N VAL A 68 21.70 -6.95 -4.56
CA VAL A 68 22.49 -7.27 -5.76
C VAL A 68 23.86 -6.59 -5.77
N GLN A 69 24.12 -5.67 -4.84
CA GLN A 69 25.38 -4.92 -4.77
C GLN A 69 25.70 -4.14 -6.05
N GLU A 70 24.66 -3.57 -6.67
CA GLU A 70 24.76 -2.69 -7.84
C GLU A 70 23.73 -1.56 -7.78
N PRO A 71 23.95 -0.43 -8.47
CA PRO A 71 22.91 0.57 -8.68
C PRO A 71 21.73 -0.02 -9.44
N VAL A 72 20.50 0.33 -9.02
CA VAL A 72 19.25 -0.09 -9.67
C VAL A 72 18.65 1.08 -10.42
N VAL A 73 18.40 0.89 -11.72
CA VAL A 73 17.70 1.85 -12.57
C VAL A 73 16.23 1.53 -12.62
N VAL A 74 15.40 2.57 -12.49
CA VAL A 74 13.93 2.47 -12.53
C VAL A 74 13.42 3.05 -13.83
N PHE A 75 12.65 2.24 -14.57
CA PHE A 75 11.96 2.63 -15.79
C PHE A 75 10.44 2.57 -15.58
N HIS A 76 9.70 3.43 -16.26
CA HIS A 76 8.26 3.32 -16.40
C HIS A 76 7.91 2.73 -17.77
N ASP A 77 7.50 1.47 -17.75
CA ASP A 77 7.01 0.73 -18.91
C ASP A 77 5.50 0.98 -19.06
N LYS A 78 5.17 2.04 -19.80
CA LYS A 78 3.78 2.43 -20.08
C LYS A 78 3.00 1.34 -20.81
N GLY A 79 3.66 0.56 -21.67
CA GLY A 79 3.02 -0.51 -22.44
C GLY A 79 2.55 -1.65 -21.53
N ARG A 80 3.35 -1.97 -20.50
CA ARG A 80 3.02 -3.00 -19.51
C ARG A 80 2.27 -2.48 -18.29
N ARG A 81 2.12 -1.16 -18.14
CA ARG A 81 1.62 -0.51 -16.92
C ARG A 81 2.40 -0.94 -15.67
N LYS A 82 3.73 -0.93 -15.78
CA LYS A 82 4.64 -1.34 -14.70
C LYS A 82 5.82 -0.38 -14.53
N PHE A 83 6.30 -0.25 -13.29
CA PHE A 83 7.68 0.15 -13.04
C PHE A 83 8.58 -1.08 -13.18
N ARG A 84 9.68 -0.94 -13.93
CA ARG A 84 10.71 -1.96 -14.09
C ARG A 84 11.98 -1.50 -13.37
N LEU A 85 12.50 -2.33 -12.48
CA LEU A 85 13.71 -2.09 -11.70
C LEU A 85 14.78 -3.05 -12.20
N CYS A 86 15.91 -2.53 -12.67
CA CYS A 86 16.98 -3.31 -13.27
C CYS A 86 18.34 -2.94 -12.63
N PRO A 87 19.09 -3.90 -12.08
CA PRO A 87 20.46 -3.66 -11.60
C PRO A 87 21.40 -3.46 -12.80
N GLY A 88 22.39 -2.58 -12.66
CA GLY A 88 23.48 -2.40 -13.64
C GLY A 88 23.05 -1.87 -15.03
N ALA A 89 21.76 -1.62 -15.26
CA ALA A 89 21.24 -1.22 -16.56
C ALA A 89 21.65 0.20 -16.96
N SER A 90 21.80 0.43 -18.27
CA SER A 90 21.99 1.78 -18.81
C SER A 90 20.67 2.57 -18.85
N PRO A 91 20.65 3.85 -18.48
CA PRO A 91 19.49 4.73 -18.64
C PRO A 91 18.95 4.79 -20.08
N ASP A 92 19.81 4.57 -21.08
CA ASP A 92 19.48 4.69 -22.50
C ASP A 92 18.98 3.36 -23.11
N THR A 93 18.19 2.59 -22.35
CA THR A 93 17.62 1.30 -22.79
C THR A 93 16.17 1.48 -23.25
N PRO A 94 15.90 1.87 -24.52
CA PRO A 94 14.56 2.25 -24.97
C PRO A 94 13.53 1.11 -24.92
N SER A 95 13.98 -0.15 -24.95
CA SER A 95 13.12 -1.33 -24.83
C SER A 95 12.55 -1.56 -23.42
N TYR A 96 13.07 -0.85 -22.41
CA TYR A 96 12.68 -1.04 -21.00
C TYR A 96 11.62 -0.03 -20.53
N GLY A 97 11.37 1.01 -21.33
CA GLY A 97 10.43 2.08 -21.02
C GLY A 97 11.14 3.43 -20.83
N LYS A 98 10.43 4.39 -20.24
CA LYS A 98 10.98 5.72 -19.95
C LYS A 98 11.83 5.66 -18.69
N TYR A 99 13.09 6.08 -18.75
CA TYR A 99 13.92 6.28 -17.56
C TYR A 99 13.22 7.22 -16.55
N CYS A 100 13.22 6.81 -15.28
CA CYS A 100 12.72 7.61 -14.17
C CYS A 100 13.87 8.15 -13.32
N TYR A 101 14.63 7.26 -12.68
CA TYR A 101 15.72 7.59 -11.76
C TYR A 101 16.58 6.35 -11.46
N THR A 102 17.74 6.57 -10.82
CA THR A 102 18.65 5.52 -10.35
C THR A 102 18.75 5.57 -8.83
N ARG A 103 18.81 4.41 -8.18
CA ARG A 103 19.01 4.25 -6.74
C ARG A 103 20.29 3.46 -6.48
N ASN A 104 21.10 3.92 -5.53
CA ASN A 104 22.30 3.22 -5.09
C ASN A 104 22.27 3.17 -3.56
N ALA A 105 22.09 1.97 -3.02
CA ALA A 105 21.99 1.71 -1.59
C ALA A 105 22.90 0.55 -1.16
N MET A 106 23.98 0.33 -1.91
CA MET A 106 24.92 -0.79 -1.70
C MET A 106 25.56 -0.77 -0.31
N GLU A 107 25.87 0.44 0.18
CA GLU A 107 26.60 0.67 1.44
C GLU A 107 25.67 0.83 2.65
N LEU A 108 24.35 0.76 2.48
CA LEU A 108 23.41 0.91 3.58
C LEU A 108 23.17 -0.44 4.27
N ASP A 109 23.40 -0.51 5.59
CA ASP A 109 23.14 -1.72 6.39
C ASP A 109 21.64 -2.10 6.37
N ASN A 110 20.77 -1.10 6.48
CA ASN A 110 19.34 -1.25 6.44
C ASN A 110 18.67 -0.08 5.71
N ILE A 111 17.60 -0.38 4.97
CA ILE A 111 16.76 0.65 4.35
C ILE A 111 15.61 0.95 5.30
N PRO A 112 15.46 2.20 5.78
CA PRO A 112 14.34 2.55 6.64
C PRO A 112 13.04 2.33 5.88
N VAL A 113 12.08 1.67 6.52
CA VAL A 113 10.76 1.46 5.94
C VAL A 113 10.08 2.83 5.86
N PRO A 114 9.68 3.31 4.66
CA PRO A 114 8.99 4.58 4.53
C PRO A 114 7.70 4.56 5.36
N LEU A 115 7.43 5.66 6.07
CA LEU A 115 6.21 5.82 6.88
C LEU A 115 4.93 5.54 6.08
N VAL A 116 4.93 5.86 4.78
CA VAL A 116 3.82 5.55 3.88
C VAL A 116 3.48 4.06 3.89
N LEU A 117 4.45 3.15 4.01
CA LEU A 117 4.18 1.71 4.04
C LEU A 117 3.60 1.25 5.37
N LEU A 118 3.93 1.94 6.46
CA LEU A 118 3.38 1.65 7.78
C LEU A 118 1.92 2.08 7.90
N TRP A 119 1.53 3.12 7.16
CA TRP A 119 0.15 3.62 7.14
C TRP A 119 -0.76 2.89 6.17
N LEU A 120 -0.20 2.01 5.34
CA LEU A 120 -0.94 1.25 4.34
C LEU A 120 -1.07 -0.19 4.79
N GLU A 121 -2.27 -0.57 5.22
CA GLU A 121 -2.60 -1.96 5.52
C GLU A 121 -2.28 -2.83 4.30
N ASN A 122 -1.31 -3.74 4.46
CA ASN A 122 -0.85 -4.67 3.41
C ASN A 122 -0.32 -3.98 2.13
N GLY A 123 0.19 -2.75 2.25
CA GLY A 123 0.80 -2.00 1.15
C GLY A 123 -0.19 -1.24 0.26
N LEU A 124 0.36 -0.41 -0.63
CA LEU A 124 -0.44 0.54 -1.40
C LEU A 124 -1.43 -0.12 -2.39
N PRO A 125 -1.05 -1.12 -3.19
CA PRO A 125 -1.99 -1.70 -4.15
C PRO A 125 -3.23 -2.30 -3.46
N HIS A 126 -3.02 -2.96 -2.32
CA HIS A 126 -4.09 -3.51 -1.50
C HIS A 126 -4.99 -2.40 -0.95
N SER A 127 -4.37 -1.35 -0.39
CA SER A 127 -5.11 -0.19 0.12
C SER A 127 -5.93 0.47 -0.99
N ILE A 128 -5.40 0.65 -2.21
CA ILE A 128 -6.14 1.24 -3.34
C ILE A 128 -7.34 0.36 -3.70
N MET A 129 -7.15 -0.95 -3.88
CA MET A 129 -8.25 -1.85 -4.25
C MET A 129 -9.36 -1.88 -3.19
N ARG A 130 -8.98 -2.00 -1.92
CA ARG A 130 -9.93 -1.98 -0.80
C ARG A 130 -10.73 -0.67 -0.78
N ASN A 131 -10.04 0.47 -0.83
CA ASN A 131 -10.70 1.77 -0.80
C ASN A 131 -11.56 1.99 -2.05
N ALA A 132 -11.15 1.51 -3.22
CA ALA A 132 -11.94 1.60 -4.44
C ALA A 132 -13.26 0.83 -4.33
N TRP A 133 -13.21 -0.40 -3.79
CA TRP A 133 -14.41 -1.19 -3.52
C TRP A 133 -15.32 -0.52 -2.49
N VAL A 134 -14.77 0.07 -1.42
CA VAL A 134 -15.57 0.81 -0.43
C VAL A 134 -16.29 1.99 -1.06
N LEU A 135 -15.60 2.79 -1.88
CA LEU A 135 -16.19 3.92 -2.60
C LEU A 135 -17.26 3.46 -3.58
N TYR A 136 -16.98 2.41 -4.36
CA TYR A 136 -17.95 1.80 -5.27
C TYR A 136 -19.20 1.35 -4.53
N ARG A 137 -19.02 0.65 -3.39
CA ARG A 137 -20.12 0.19 -2.55
C ARG A 137 -20.98 1.34 -2.06
N GLN A 138 -20.37 2.37 -1.49
CA GLN A 138 -21.08 3.55 -1.00
C GLN A 138 -21.89 4.25 -2.08
N ALA A 139 -21.36 4.30 -3.32
CA ALA A 139 -22.05 4.92 -4.43
C ALA A 139 -23.24 4.10 -4.96
N LYS A 140 -23.15 2.76 -4.94
CA LYS A 140 -24.20 1.87 -5.45
C LYS A 140 -25.23 1.46 -4.40
N GLU A 141 -24.88 1.53 -3.12
CA GLU A 141 -25.74 1.14 -2.00
C GLU A 141 -27.13 1.80 -2.02
N PRO A 142 -27.27 3.13 -2.23
CA PRO A 142 -28.58 3.77 -2.25
C PRO A 142 -29.51 3.18 -3.32
N GLU A 143 -28.96 2.87 -4.50
CA GLU A 143 -29.74 2.31 -5.61
C GLU A 143 -30.16 0.87 -5.33
N ILE A 144 -29.25 0.04 -4.81
CA ILE A 144 -29.53 -1.36 -4.47
C ILE A 144 -30.61 -1.44 -3.38
N ARG A 145 -30.51 -0.59 -2.35
CA ARG A 145 -31.51 -0.52 -1.29
C ARG A 145 -32.85 0.07 -1.78
N ARG A 146 -32.84 0.98 -2.75
CA ARG A 146 -34.07 1.50 -3.37
C ARG A 146 -34.82 0.39 -4.11
N GLN A 147 -34.09 -0.48 -4.82
CA GLN A 147 -34.67 -1.62 -5.53
C GLN A 147 -35.06 -2.76 -4.58
N ASN A 148 -34.32 -2.94 -3.48
CA ASN A 148 -34.56 -3.98 -2.49
C ASN A 148 -34.55 -3.38 -1.06
N PRO A 149 -35.65 -2.74 -0.61
CA PRO A 149 -35.68 -1.99 0.65
C PRO A 149 -35.35 -2.83 1.89
N ASN A 150 -35.69 -4.12 1.86
CA ASN A 150 -35.51 -5.04 2.99
C ASN A 150 -34.32 -6.00 2.76
N ILE A 151 -33.37 -5.65 1.89
CA ILE A 151 -32.21 -6.51 1.64
C ILE A 151 -31.37 -6.67 2.92
N GLU A 152 -31.15 -7.92 3.31
CA GLU A 152 -30.28 -8.26 4.42
C GLU A 152 -28.81 -8.05 4.05
N SER A 153 -27.96 -7.89 5.06
CA SER A 153 -26.54 -7.56 4.90
C SER A 153 -25.79 -8.55 4.00
N GLU A 154 -25.96 -9.86 4.22
CA GLU A 154 -25.22 -10.88 3.46
C GLU A 154 -25.62 -10.91 1.97
N PRO A 155 -26.92 -10.98 1.59
CA PRO A 155 -27.34 -10.84 0.21
C PRO A 155 -26.89 -9.52 -0.44
N PHE A 156 -26.89 -8.42 0.32
CA PHE A 156 -26.40 -7.13 -0.15
C PHE A 156 -24.90 -7.17 -0.50
N PHE A 157 -24.06 -7.68 0.41
CA PHE A 157 -22.62 -7.78 0.17
C PHE A 157 -22.29 -8.73 -0.97
N LYS A 158 -23.02 -9.83 -1.11
CA LYS A 158 -22.88 -10.72 -2.25
C LYS A 158 -23.20 -10.00 -3.56
N THR A 159 -24.36 -9.37 -3.63
CA THR A 159 -24.84 -8.63 -4.82
C THR A 159 -23.81 -7.60 -5.28
N ILE A 160 -23.32 -6.78 -4.36
CA ILE A 160 -22.42 -5.69 -4.73
C ILE A 160 -21.00 -6.15 -5.07
N THR A 161 -20.58 -7.28 -4.50
CA THR A 161 -19.31 -7.93 -4.84
C THR A 161 -19.38 -8.51 -6.25
N ASP A 162 -20.47 -9.20 -6.58
CA ASP A 162 -20.71 -9.73 -7.92
C ASP A 162 -20.74 -8.59 -8.96
N MET A 163 -21.41 -7.48 -8.65
CA MET A 163 -21.40 -6.27 -9.47
C MET A 163 -19.98 -5.71 -9.66
N TRP A 164 -19.16 -5.63 -8.61
CA TRP A 164 -17.78 -5.12 -8.72
C TRP A 164 -16.88 -6.03 -9.56
N ILE A 165 -17.00 -7.36 -9.41
CA ILE A 165 -16.19 -8.32 -10.16
C ILE A 165 -16.50 -8.26 -11.66
N THR A 166 -17.79 -8.09 -11.99
CA THR A 166 -18.29 -8.03 -13.38
C THR A 166 -18.31 -6.63 -13.99
N GLU A 167 -17.93 -5.61 -13.21
CA GLU A 167 -17.91 -4.23 -13.66
C GLU A 167 -16.86 -4.01 -14.77
N ILE A 168 -17.18 -3.12 -15.71
CA ILE A 168 -16.29 -2.84 -16.83
C ILE A 168 -14.97 -2.22 -16.35
N PRO A 169 -13.84 -2.51 -17.04
CA PRO A 169 -12.51 -2.06 -16.62
C PRO A 169 -12.40 -0.55 -16.42
N GLU A 170 -13.07 0.24 -17.26
CA GLU A 170 -13.04 1.71 -17.25
C GLU A 170 -13.65 2.26 -15.96
N VAL A 171 -14.75 1.67 -15.49
CA VAL A 171 -15.43 2.07 -14.26
C VAL A 171 -14.59 1.65 -13.05
N ARG A 172 -14.01 0.44 -13.07
CA ARG A 172 -13.09 0.00 -12.00
C ARG A 172 -11.88 0.92 -11.88
N GLU A 173 -11.27 1.30 -13.00
CA GLU A 173 -10.14 2.24 -13.03
C GLU A 173 -10.53 3.63 -12.51
N TYR A 174 -11.75 4.11 -12.79
CA TYR A 174 -12.27 5.34 -12.21
C TYR A 174 -12.28 5.29 -10.67
N TRP A 175 -12.84 4.22 -10.07
CA TRP A 175 -12.87 4.07 -8.61
C TRP A 175 -11.47 3.88 -8.01
N MET A 176 -10.60 3.14 -8.68
CA MET A 176 -9.20 3.00 -8.27
C MET A 176 -8.45 4.34 -8.29
N ARG A 177 -8.73 5.21 -9.26
CA ARG A 177 -8.16 6.55 -9.32
C ARG A 177 -8.64 7.43 -8.16
N LEU A 178 -9.92 7.37 -7.80
CA LEU A 178 -10.45 8.09 -6.63
C LEU A 178 -9.84 7.57 -5.33
N ALA A 179 -9.77 6.26 -5.17
CA ALA A 179 -9.13 5.64 -4.01
C ALA A 179 -7.66 6.05 -3.88
N ARG A 180 -6.91 6.09 -4.98
CA ARG A 180 -5.52 6.58 -4.99
C ARG A 180 -5.45 8.02 -4.50
N LYS A 181 -6.30 8.92 -4.99
CA LYS A 181 -6.32 10.31 -4.53
C LYS A 181 -6.59 10.41 -3.03
N GLY A 182 -7.56 9.65 -2.52
CA GLY A 182 -7.89 9.61 -1.09
C GLY A 182 -6.74 9.11 -0.23
N ILE A 183 -6.07 8.04 -0.67
CA ILE A 183 -4.90 7.48 0.02
C ILE A 183 -3.73 8.47 0.01
N LEU A 184 -3.44 9.11 -1.13
CA LEU A 184 -2.39 10.12 -1.22
C LEU A 184 -2.65 11.31 -0.28
N HIS A 185 -3.91 11.75 -0.20
CA HIS A 185 -4.30 12.80 0.74
C HIS A 185 -4.12 12.36 2.19
N TYR A 186 -4.52 11.13 2.53
CA TYR A 186 -4.33 10.56 3.88
C TYR A 186 -2.86 10.47 4.27
N ILE A 187 -2.00 9.99 3.36
CA ILE A 187 -0.54 9.91 3.57
C ILE A 187 0.01 11.32 3.82
N LYS A 188 -0.34 12.29 2.96
CA LYS A 188 0.12 13.67 3.11
C LYS A 188 -0.26 14.25 4.47
N LYS A 189 -1.53 14.09 4.87
CA LYS A 189 -2.01 14.55 6.17
C LYS A 189 -1.25 13.89 7.32
N LYS A 190 -0.97 12.59 7.24
CA LYS A 190 -0.19 11.88 8.26
C LYS A 190 1.27 12.35 8.34
N GLN A 191 1.87 12.75 7.21
CA GLN A 191 3.21 13.36 7.21
C GLN A 191 3.19 14.72 7.91
N GLU A 192 2.19 15.55 7.62
CA GLU A 192 2.01 16.85 8.25
C GLU A 192 1.79 16.71 9.77
N ASP A 193 0.91 15.80 10.20
CA ASP A 193 0.65 15.51 11.61
C ASP A 193 1.93 15.06 12.34
N HIS A 194 2.76 14.21 11.70
CA HIS A 194 4.00 13.72 12.28
C HIS A 194 5.09 14.80 12.36
N ALA A 195 5.21 15.64 11.31
CA ALA A 195 6.16 16.75 11.31
C ALA A 195 5.85 17.77 12.42
N ALA A 196 4.57 18.10 12.60
CA ALA A 196 4.13 18.99 13.66
C ALA A 196 4.42 18.45 15.08
N GLN A 197 4.37 17.12 15.27
CA GLN A 197 4.70 16.49 16.55
C GLN A 197 6.21 16.44 16.82
N SER A 198 7.06 16.37 15.77
CA SER A 198 8.52 16.41 15.93
C SER A 198 9.09 17.80 16.17
N GLU A 199 8.35 18.86 15.83
CA GLU A 199 8.75 20.26 16.00
C GLU A 199 8.23 20.88 17.31
N ALA A 200 7.43 20.15 18.10
CA ALA A 200 7.02 20.61 19.43
C ALA A 200 8.25 20.67 20.36
N PRO A 201 8.53 21.81 21.03
CA PRO A 201 9.69 21.93 21.91
C PRO A 201 9.55 20.94 23.07
N ASN A 202 10.60 20.15 23.32
CA ASN A 202 10.79 19.54 24.64
C ASN A 202 10.90 20.71 25.64
N GLU A 203 9.82 21.01 26.36
CA GLU A 203 9.91 21.83 27.57
C GLU A 203 10.82 21.08 28.54
N GLY A 204 12.07 21.56 28.63
CA GLY A 204 13.09 21.00 29.49
C GLY A 204 12.64 21.07 30.93
N THR A 205 12.53 19.89 31.56
CA THR A 205 12.56 19.74 33.01
C THR A 205 13.86 20.38 33.50
N THR A 206 13.75 21.60 34.02
CA THR A 206 14.85 22.26 34.71
C THR A 206 14.89 21.65 36.11
N GLU A 207 15.81 20.72 36.35
CA GLU A 207 16.13 20.28 37.70
C GLU A 207 16.80 21.46 38.44
N GLU A 208 16.11 22.02 39.43
CA GLU A 208 16.74 22.88 40.43
C GLU A 208 17.69 22.04 41.29
N PRO A 209 18.96 22.43 41.46
CA PRO A 209 19.80 21.82 42.47
C PRO A 209 19.46 22.40 43.85
N SER A 210 18.90 21.57 44.72
CA SER A 210 18.77 21.88 46.15
C SER A 210 20.16 22.07 46.77
N GLY A 211 20.46 23.30 47.17
CA GLY A 211 21.56 23.66 48.07
C GLY A 211 21.03 24.19 49.39
#